data_AF-A0A7S1CPG7-F1
#
_entry.id   AF-A0A7S1CPG7-F1
#
_cell.length_a   1.000
_cell.length_b   1.000
_cell.length_c   1.000
_cell.angle_alpha   90.00
_cell.angle_beta   90.00
_cell.angle_gamma   90.00
#
_symmetry.space_group_name_H-M   'P 1'
#
loop_
_entity.id
_entity.type
_entity.pdbx_description
1 polymer ?
#
loop_
_entity_poly.entity_id
_entity_poly.type
_entity_poly.pdbx_seq_one_letter_code
_entity_poly.pdbx_strand_id
1 'polypeptide(L)'
;RFVCLTDDAEGLDTDAGVEVLALPEEHNGAVWQGWWNKASMWSEEVNEYLHGRLMFLDLDTVITGSLDDIAAYRGRFAILSTTGFANEARDGGYNSSVVLWDAGDAEMREAIYGRLLSLQPHVF
;
A
#
# COMPACT_ATOMS: atom_id res chain seq x y z
N ARG A 1 2.47 4.04 14.50
CA ARG A 1 2.61 5.13 13.52
C ARG A 1 1.45 5.03 12.56
N PHE A 2 0.84 6.14 12.18
CA PHE A 2 -0.23 6.19 11.19
C PHE A 2 0.17 7.22 10.15
N VAL A 3 0.52 6.73 8.95
CA VAL A 3 1.17 7.54 7.92
C VAL A 3 0.24 7.62 6.71
N CYS A 4 -0.03 8.83 6.25
CA CYS A 4 -0.77 9.09 5.02
C CYS A 4 0.23 9.43 3.92
N LEU A 5 0.31 8.59 2.89
CA LEU A 5 1.06 8.85 1.66
C LEU A 5 0.17 9.65 0.70
N THR A 6 0.46 10.93 0.47
CA THR A 6 -0.42 11.84 -0.26
C THR A 6 0.35 12.93 -1.00
N ASP A 7 -0.20 13.41 -2.11
CA ASP A 7 0.23 14.61 -2.83
C ASP A 7 -0.44 15.88 -2.29
N ASP A 8 -1.52 15.73 -1.50
CA ASP A 8 -2.21 16.82 -0.82
C ASP A 8 -2.40 16.51 0.67
N ALA A 9 -1.81 17.35 1.52
CA ALA A 9 -1.88 17.24 2.96
C ALA A 9 -2.98 18.11 3.60
N GLU A 10 -3.69 18.91 2.79
CA GLU A 10 -4.71 19.83 3.29
C GLU A 10 -5.83 19.06 4.01
N GLY A 11 -6.15 19.50 5.23
CA GLY A 11 -7.22 18.91 6.04
C GLY A 11 -6.86 17.62 6.79
N LEU A 12 -5.63 17.10 6.68
CA LEU A 12 -5.18 15.98 7.51
C LEU A 12 -4.94 16.41 8.96
N ASP A 13 -5.46 15.63 9.91
CA ASP A 13 -5.36 15.89 11.35
C ASP A 13 -4.00 15.46 11.91
N THR A 14 -2.99 16.30 11.70
CA THR A 14 -1.63 16.06 12.22
C THR A 14 -1.57 16.16 13.74
N ASP A 15 -2.47 16.92 14.37
CA ASP A 15 -2.60 17.03 15.83
C ASP A 15 -3.07 15.70 16.46
N ALA A 16 -3.92 14.94 15.76
CA ALA A 16 -4.31 13.58 16.13
C ALA A 16 -3.23 12.51 15.86
N GLY A 17 -2.06 12.91 15.33
CA GLY A 17 -0.92 12.02 15.12
C GLY A 17 -0.88 11.36 13.74
N VAL A 18 -1.58 11.90 12.74
CA VAL A 18 -1.39 11.52 11.33
C VAL A 18 -0.06 12.09 10.85
N GLU A 19 0.88 11.21 10.50
CA GLU A 19 2.14 11.60 9.85
C GLU A 19 1.90 11.73 8.34
N VAL A 20 2.36 12.82 7.74
CA VAL A 20 2.24 13.04 6.29
C VAL A 20 3.53 12.61 5.60
N LEU A 21 3.42 11.76 4.59
CA LEU A 21 4.49 11.40 3.68
C LEU A 21 4.08 11.84 2.27
N ALA A 22 4.92 12.62 1.60
CA ALA A 22 4.62 13.07 0.25
C ALA A 22 4.64 11.89 -0.74
N LEU A 23 3.70 11.86 -1.68
CA LEU A 23 3.81 10.98 -2.83
C LEU A 23 5.06 11.35 -3.65
N PRO A 24 5.94 10.39 -3.96
CA PRO A 24 7.12 10.71 -4.74
C PRO A 24 6.74 11.01 -6.19
N GLU A 25 7.28 12.11 -6.73
CA GLU A 25 6.97 12.59 -8.09
C GLU A 25 7.44 11.61 -9.18
N GLU A 26 8.57 10.96 -8.94
CA GLU A 26 9.17 9.98 -9.84
C GLU A 26 9.91 8.93 -9.01
N HIS A 27 9.87 7.67 -9.46
CA HIS A 27 10.70 6.61 -8.91
C HIS A 27 11.32 5.76 -10.00
N ASN A 28 12.65 5.79 -10.12
CA ASN A 28 13.39 4.98 -11.09
C ASN A 28 12.89 5.17 -12.54
N GLY A 29 12.56 6.40 -12.95
CA GLY A 29 12.02 6.70 -14.27
C GLY A 29 10.52 6.43 -14.43
N ALA A 30 9.85 5.91 -13.39
CA ALA A 30 8.41 5.67 -13.40
C ALA A 30 7.64 6.80 -12.72
N VAL A 31 6.57 7.23 -13.39
CA VAL A 31 5.56 8.14 -12.86
C VAL A 31 4.27 7.34 -12.73
N TRP A 32 3.80 7.17 -11.49
CA TRP A 32 2.54 6.49 -11.19
C TRP A 32 1.38 7.49 -11.26
N GLN A 33 0.18 7.01 -11.63
CA GLN A 33 -1.00 7.86 -11.75
C GLN A 33 -2.26 7.15 -11.24
N GLY A 34 -3.17 7.94 -10.65
CA GLY A 34 -4.43 7.45 -10.09
C GLY A 34 -4.20 6.36 -9.05
N TRP A 35 -5.00 5.30 -9.10
CA TRP A 35 -4.88 4.14 -8.20
C TRP A 35 -3.50 3.45 -8.19
N TRP A 36 -2.65 3.67 -9.20
CA TRP A 36 -1.32 3.09 -9.27
C TRP A 36 -0.30 3.81 -8.39
N ASN A 37 -0.62 4.97 -7.82
CA ASN A 37 0.21 5.61 -6.78
C ASN A 37 0.48 4.67 -5.59
N LYS A 38 -0.40 3.68 -5.38
CA LYS A 38 -0.20 2.57 -4.45
C LYS A 38 1.10 1.79 -4.69
N ALA A 39 1.61 1.74 -5.92
CA ALA A 39 2.87 1.08 -6.22
C ALA A 39 4.05 1.74 -5.46
N SER A 40 4.01 3.05 -5.24
CA SER A 40 5.05 3.79 -4.53
C SER A 40 5.26 3.32 -3.09
N MET A 41 4.31 2.60 -2.49
CA MET A 41 4.47 2.05 -1.14
C MET A 41 5.57 1.00 -1.03
N TRP A 42 5.98 0.39 -2.15
CA TRP A 42 7.11 -0.53 -2.21
C TRP A 42 8.37 0.11 -2.80
N SER A 43 8.38 1.44 -2.98
CA SER A 43 9.60 2.12 -3.37
C SER A 43 10.64 2.04 -2.26
N GLU A 44 11.90 2.17 -2.65
CA GLU A 44 13.01 2.19 -1.69
C GLU A 44 12.88 3.36 -0.72
N GLU A 45 12.54 4.56 -1.20
CA GLU A 45 12.33 5.75 -0.38
C GLU A 45 11.25 5.54 0.71
N VAL A 46 10.09 4.99 0.33
CA VAL A 46 9.00 4.77 1.29
C VAL A 46 9.35 3.67 2.29
N ASN A 47 9.99 2.58 1.85
CA ASN A 47 10.41 1.48 2.75
C ASN A 47 11.69 1.81 3.57
N GLU A 48 12.47 2.82 3.20
CA GLU A 48 13.53 3.36 4.07
C GLU A 48 12.92 4.25 5.17
N TYR A 49 11.90 5.04 4.84
CA TYR A 49 11.19 5.89 5.79
C TYR A 49 10.26 5.12 6.75
N LEU A 50 9.61 4.07 6.26
CA LEU A 50 8.73 3.18 7.03
C LEU A 50 9.46 1.88 7.33
N HIS A 51 9.49 1.44 8.59
CA HIS A 51 10.27 0.26 8.97
C HIS A 51 9.38 -0.81 9.63
N GLY A 52 9.74 -2.07 9.41
CA GLY A 52 9.09 -3.24 10.01
C GLY A 52 7.80 -3.66 9.29
N ARG A 53 6.87 -4.27 10.05
CA ARG A 53 5.60 -4.77 9.52
C ARG A 53 4.65 -3.62 9.20
N LEU A 54 4.31 -3.47 7.92
CA LEU A 54 3.36 -2.47 7.44
C LEU A 54 2.00 -3.09 7.16
N MET A 55 0.95 -2.30 7.37
CA MET A 55 -0.42 -2.58 6.96
C MET A 55 -0.95 -1.34 6.25
N PHE A 56 -1.17 -1.48 4.95
CA PHE A 56 -1.80 -0.46 4.12
C PHE A 56 -3.31 -0.60 4.16
N LEU A 57 -3.99 0.55 4.06
CA LEU A 57 -5.44 0.69 3.89
C LEU A 57 -5.69 1.71 2.76
N ASP A 58 -6.59 1.42 1.82
CA ASP A 58 -7.05 2.42 0.84
C ASP A 58 -7.73 3.60 1.59
N LEU A 59 -7.62 4.83 1.05
CA LEU A 59 -8.12 6.05 1.69
C LEU A 59 -9.65 6.08 1.88
N ASP A 60 -10.39 5.28 1.11
CA ASP A 60 -11.84 5.12 1.20
C ASP A 60 -12.26 3.94 2.11
N THR A 61 -11.34 3.39 2.89
CA THR A 61 -11.62 2.32 3.86
C THR A 61 -12.19 2.87 5.16
N VAL A 62 -13.37 2.38 5.55
CA VAL A 62 -13.98 2.67 6.86
C VAL A 62 -13.69 1.55 7.85
N ILE A 63 -13.00 1.87 8.95
CA ILE A 63 -12.71 0.92 10.03
C ILE A 63 -13.94 0.81 10.93
N THR A 64 -14.55 -0.37 10.98
CA THR A 64 -15.79 -0.63 11.77
C THR A 64 -15.56 -1.51 13.00
N GLY A 65 -14.34 -1.96 13.24
CA GLY A 65 -13.96 -2.85 14.34
C GLY A 65 -12.44 -2.90 14.53
N SER A 66 -11.98 -3.76 15.44
CA SER A 66 -10.54 -3.94 15.67
C SER A 66 -9.85 -4.53 14.44
N LEU A 67 -8.63 -4.05 14.16
CA LEU A 67 -7.75 -4.58 13.12
C LEU A 67 -6.73 -5.59 13.67
N ASP A 68 -6.78 -5.94 14.96
CA ASP A 68 -5.75 -6.72 15.64
C ASP A 68 -5.49 -8.07 14.97
N ASP A 69 -6.54 -8.81 14.57
CA ASP A 69 -6.40 -10.11 13.93
C ASP A 69 -5.71 -10.01 12.55
N ILE A 70 -6.03 -8.96 11.78
CA ILE A 70 -5.41 -8.68 10.49
C ILE A 70 -3.94 -8.29 10.71
N ALA A 71 -3.68 -7.37 11.66
CA ALA A 71 -2.35 -6.89 11.99
C ALA A 71 -1.46 -7.99 12.63
N ALA A 72 -2.07 -9.01 13.25
CA ALA A 72 -1.38 -10.17 13.80
C ALA A 72 -0.96 -11.19 12.73
N TYR A 73 -1.48 -11.12 11.50
CA TYR A 73 -1.05 -12.01 10.42
C TYR A 73 0.45 -11.84 10.11
N ARG A 74 1.21 -12.94 10.15
CA ARG A 74 2.68 -12.96 9.99
C ARG A 74 3.16 -13.59 8.69
N GLY A 75 2.29 -13.80 7.71
CA GLY A 75 2.73 -14.19 6.36
C GLY A 75 3.60 -13.11 5.74
N ARG A 76 4.63 -13.51 4.96
CA ARG A 76 5.60 -12.61 4.30
C ARG A 76 4.91 -11.46 3.56
N PHE A 77 3.82 -11.77 2.86
CA PHE A 77 2.91 -10.84 2.21
C PHE A 77 1.47 -11.28 2.47
N ALA A 78 0.54 -10.32 2.55
CA ALA A 78 -0.89 -10.58 2.68
C ALA A 78 -1.68 -9.57 1.85
N ILE A 79 -2.74 -10.05 1.19
CA ILE A 79 -3.71 -9.25 0.43
C ILE A 79 -5.09 -9.89 0.61
N LEU A 80 -6.16 -9.11 0.50
CA LEU A 80 -7.52 -9.65 0.64
C LEU A 80 -7.86 -10.57 -0.53
N SER A 81 -8.40 -11.74 -0.20
CA SER A 81 -9.16 -12.54 -1.16
C SER A 81 -10.52 -11.87 -1.38
N THR A 82 -10.98 -11.85 -2.63
CA THR A 82 -12.34 -11.42 -2.97
C THR A 82 -13.37 -12.53 -2.70
N THR A 83 -12.94 -13.75 -2.37
CA THR A 83 -13.84 -14.85 -2.03
C THR A 83 -14.71 -14.48 -0.84
N GLY A 84 -16.03 -14.51 -1.04
CA GLY A 84 -17.00 -14.13 -0.01
C GLY A 84 -17.39 -12.64 -0.01
N PHE A 85 -16.76 -11.81 -0.86
CA PHE A 85 -17.19 -10.42 -1.06
C PHE A 85 -18.24 -10.36 -2.16
N ALA A 86 -19.50 -10.14 -1.76
CA ALA A 86 -20.64 -10.07 -2.67
C ALA A 86 -20.51 -8.95 -3.73
N ASN A 87 -19.70 -7.92 -3.44
CA ASN A 87 -19.54 -6.70 -4.23
C ASN A 87 -18.27 -6.66 -5.09
N GLU A 88 -17.37 -7.64 -5.02
CA GLU A 88 -16.13 -7.65 -5.81
C GLU A 88 -16.31 -8.19 -7.23
N ALA A 89 -17.37 -8.98 -7.47
CA ALA A 89 -17.67 -9.62 -8.76
C ALA A 89 -16.50 -10.37 -9.42
N ARG A 90 -15.47 -10.75 -8.64
CA ARG A 90 -14.27 -11.43 -9.10
C ARG A 90 -14.03 -12.64 -8.20
N ASP A 91 -14.62 -13.78 -8.50
CA ASP A 91 -14.35 -14.99 -7.72
C ASP A 91 -12.88 -15.45 -7.91
N GLY A 92 -12.24 -15.84 -6.81
CA GLY A 92 -10.81 -16.19 -6.79
C GLY A 92 -9.83 -15.04 -7.08
N GLY A 93 -10.30 -13.80 -7.03
CA GLY A 93 -9.49 -12.60 -7.23
C GLY A 93 -8.84 -12.08 -5.94
N TYR A 94 -8.20 -10.92 -6.07
CA TYR A 94 -7.59 -10.20 -4.96
C TYR A 94 -8.04 -8.74 -4.95
N ASN A 95 -8.27 -8.20 -3.76
CA ASN A 95 -8.53 -6.79 -3.53
C ASN A 95 -7.35 -6.20 -2.73
N SER A 96 -6.78 -5.10 -3.23
CA SER A 96 -5.58 -4.47 -2.67
C SER A 96 -5.89 -3.29 -1.75
N SER A 97 -7.10 -3.20 -1.20
CA SER A 97 -7.48 -2.18 -0.22
C SER A 97 -6.88 -2.43 1.16
N VAL A 98 -6.48 -3.68 1.45
CA VAL A 98 -5.70 -4.02 2.64
C VAL A 98 -4.55 -4.90 2.21
N VAL A 99 -3.33 -4.47 2.53
CA VAL A 99 -2.09 -5.18 2.16
C VAL A 99 -1.12 -5.14 3.33
N LEU A 100 -0.46 -6.26 3.62
CA LEU A 100 0.56 -6.35 4.67
C LEU A 100 1.86 -6.92 4.12
N TRP A 101 2.98 -6.31 4.51
CA TRP A 101 4.33 -6.73 4.13
C TRP A 101 5.35 -6.27 5.17
N ASP A 102 6.58 -6.74 5.07
CA ASP A 102 7.70 -6.19 5.83
C ASP A 102 8.49 -5.22 4.92
N ALA A 103 8.64 -3.97 5.36
CA ALA A 103 9.37 -2.95 4.60
C ALA A 103 10.85 -3.32 4.36
N GLY A 104 11.44 -4.10 5.28
CA GLY A 104 12.83 -4.54 5.18
C GLY A 104 13.06 -5.73 4.25
N ASP A 105 12.00 -6.30 3.65
CA ASP A 105 12.10 -7.46 2.78
C ASP A 105 12.44 -7.05 1.33
N ALA A 106 13.73 -6.90 1.06
CA ALA A 106 14.25 -6.48 -0.25
C ALA A 106 13.87 -7.44 -1.39
N GLU A 107 13.78 -8.74 -1.13
CA GLU A 107 13.32 -9.72 -2.11
C GLU A 107 11.83 -9.52 -2.44
N MET A 108 10.99 -9.23 -1.45
CA MET A 108 9.58 -8.93 -1.67
C MET A 108 9.38 -7.62 -2.41
N ARG A 109 10.16 -6.59 -2.04
CA ARG A 109 10.22 -5.32 -2.76
C ARG A 109 10.53 -5.55 -4.24
N GLU A 110 11.52 -6.37 -4.55
CA GLU A 110 11.89 -6.67 -5.94
C GLU A 110 10.78 -7.43 -6.67
N ALA A 111 10.19 -8.45 -6.03
CA ALA A 111 9.12 -9.26 -6.62
C ALA A 111 7.83 -8.47 -6.91
N ILE A 112 7.54 -7.41 -6.14
CA ILE A 112 6.37 -6.53 -6.37
C ILE A 112 6.79 -5.31 -7.19
N TYR A 113 7.62 -4.44 -6.62
CA TYR A 113 7.93 -3.15 -7.20
C TYR A 113 8.79 -3.26 -8.46
N GLY A 114 9.84 -4.10 -8.43
CA GLY A 114 10.66 -4.37 -9.61
C GLY A 114 9.81 -4.93 -10.75
N ARG A 115 8.85 -5.81 -10.43
CA ARG A 115 7.90 -6.32 -11.42
C ARG A 115 6.97 -5.24 -11.96
N LEU A 116 6.38 -4.41 -11.10
CA LEU A 116 5.51 -3.30 -11.50
C LEU A 116 6.25 -2.30 -12.41
N LEU A 117 7.48 -1.92 -12.06
CA LEU A 117 8.33 -1.07 -12.89
C LEU A 117 8.57 -1.68 -14.28
N SER A 118 8.83 -2.99 -14.36
CA SER A 118 9.01 -3.68 -15.65
C SER A 118 7.75 -3.71 -16.53
N LEU A 119 6.56 -3.52 -15.93
CA LEU A 119 5.28 -3.55 -16.62
C LEU A 119 4.75 -2.14 -16.92
N GLN A 120 5.28 -1.09 -16.28
CA GLN A 120 4.77 0.27 -16.38
C GLN A 120 4.58 0.77 -17.83
N PRO A 121 5.45 0.50 -18.82
CA PRO A 121 5.23 0.91 -20.21
C PRO A 121 4.02 0.25 -20.91
N HIS A 122 3.39 -0.74 -20.27
CA HIS A 122 2.32 -1.57 -20.83
C HIS A 122 1.01 -1.51 -20.05
N VAL A 123 0.99 -0.80 -18.91
CA VAL A 123 -0.14 -0.73 -17.99
C VAL A 123 -0.90 0.61 -18.12
N PHE A 124 -0.34 1.58 -18.84
CA PHE A 124 -0.92 2.89 -19.13
C PHE A 124 -0.98 3.15 -20.64
#